data_AF-A0A7Z0EIQ2-F1
#
_entry.id   AF-A0A7Z0EIQ2-F1
#
_cell.length_a   1.000
_cell.length_b   1.000
_cell.length_c   1.000
_cell.angle_alpha   90.00
_cell.angle_beta   90.00
_cell.angle_gamma   90.00
#
_symmetry.space_group_name_H-M   'P 1'
#
loop_
_entity.id
_entity.type
_entity.pdbx_description
1 polymer ?
#
loop_
_entity_poly.entity_id
_entity_poly.type
_entity_poly.pdbx_seq_one_letter_code
_entity_poly.pdbx_strand_id
1 'polypeptide(L)'
;MAHTPAWFSRLHTRLVRSRPEFGDAPRRTLVAVLAVGWLIVLGIGAWPLPSFLWELLPDRSRDLLSQAPITRAAIATLALAGLLATAVAGRRWKLWPTGLGWRILGAWATAVLLVALIVAALWLVLGLPGLDTTPTVSPKALDAIATRAFAIVAGLGGVALLVIAYQRQSGEQTRLFTERFTTAVAQLGEDQPAVRLGGVHALAHLADDAPTPGLRQMCVDVLCAYLRNPGPDELPQGSTDDQQQAHHGRVVEHAAMREVRLTIVRTISQHLRTPTPWRDCHYDFTGVVFEHHVNLTGAVCRGQVVLSQATFTRGAYFRDVTFAGDARFHHTTFTGHASFLGATFTGHANFRGATFTGRANFRGATFTGHASFLGATFTGRANFRGVTFTGDANFTRATFTSYTDFQDVTFTGRANFRSATFTSYTDFTGVTFTGHANFMGATFSRDVDFRGATFCRYADFEGKTARDTARGVCPRGLLTLAQTSEGEVRLPRRWSHPGRVRLKDPPPQKPEGAA
;
A
#
# COMPACT_ATOMS: atom_id res chain seq x y z
N MET A 1 34.34 6.53 23.50
CA MET A 1 34.29 6.24 22.06
C MET A 1 33.25 5.16 21.85
N ALA A 2 32.03 5.54 21.46
CA ALA A 2 30.93 4.60 21.28
C ALA A 2 31.11 3.84 19.97
N HIS A 3 31.35 2.53 20.04
CA HIS A 3 31.35 1.67 18.87
C HIS A 3 29.92 1.57 18.34
N THR A 4 29.64 2.23 17.21
CA THR A 4 28.41 1.99 16.45
C THR A 4 28.38 0.53 16.01
N PRO A 5 27.35 -0.25 16.36
CA PRO A 5 27.27 -1.66 15.97
C PRO A 5 27.31 -1.81 14.44
N ALA A 6 27.99 -2.85 13.94
CA ALA A 6 28.17 -3.08 12.50
C ALA A 6 26.84 -3.24 11.71
N TRP A 7 25.74 -3.54 12.40
CA TRP A 7 24.39 -3.56 11.80
C TRP A 7 23.84 -2.15 11.54
N PHE A 8 24.21 -1.16 12.36
CA PHE A 8 23.75 0.23 12.24
C PHE A 8 24.37 0.95 11.03
N SER A 9 25.64 0.68 10.71
CA SER A 9 26.27 1.23 9.50
C SER A 9 25.64 0.66 8.22
N ARG A 10 25.29 -0.64 8.23
CA ARG A 10 24.55 -1.29 7.13
C ARG A 10 23.11 -0.76 7.01
N LEU A 11 22.46 -0.42 8.13
CA LEU A 11 21.13 0.19 8.18
C LEU A 11 21.12 1.60 7.57
N HIS A 12 22.07 2.45 7.98
CA HIS A 12 22.22 3.82 7.48
C HIS A 12 22.45 3.84 5.96
N THR A 13 23.26 2.91 5.44
CA THR A 13 23.57 2.85 4.00
C THR A 13 22.39 2.38 3.14
N ARG A 14 21.47 1.56 3.70
CA ARG A 14 20.26 1.11 3.00
C ARG A 14 19.11 2.12 3.07
N LEU A 15 18.91 2.77 4.23
CA LEU A 15 17.89 3.82 4.40
C LEU A 15 18.17 5.06 3.53
N VAL A 16 19.44 5.38 3.27
CA VAL A 16 19.84 6.51 2.41
C VAL A 16 19.60 6.23 0.91
N ARG A 17 19.58 4.95 0.47
CA ARG A 17 19.35 4.58 -0.95
C ARG A 17 17.88 4.41 -1.34
N SER A 18 16.97 4.26 -0.38
CA SER A 18 15.53 4.15 -0.61
C SER A 18 14.80 5.44 -0.24
N ARG A 19 15.19 6.58 -0.83
CA ARG A 19 14.28 7.73 -0.89
C ARG A 19 13.32 7.49 -2.06
N PRO A 20 12.02 7.27 -1.83
CA PRO A 20 11.05 7.54 -2.89
C PRO A 20 11.12 9.04 -3.17
N GLU A 21 11.24 9.42 -4.44
CA GLU A 21 10.96 10.78 -4.86
C GLU A 21 9.48 11.08 -4.56
N PHE A 22 9.20 11.58 -3.36
CA PHE A 22 7.87 12.06 -3.01
C PHE A 22 7.63 13.38 -3.74
N GLY A 23 6.85 13.31 -4.81
CA GLY A 23 6.35 14.48 -5.50
C GLY A 23 5.54 15.39 -4.57
N ASP A 24 5.78 16.70 -4.67
CA ASP A 24 5.16 17.83 -3.96
C ASP A 24 3.62 17.97 -4.12
N ALA A 25 2.92 16.93 -4.58
CA ALA A 25 1.50 16.97 -4.93
C ALA A 25 0.54 17.25 -3.74
N PRO A 26 0.69 16.66 -2.53
CA PRO A 26 -0.32 16.83 -1.48
C PRO A 26 -0.26 18.18 -0.75
N ARG A 27 0.88 18.88 -0.78
CA ARG A 27 0.99 20.24 -0.23
C ARG A 27 0.30 21.27 -1.14
N ARG A 28 0.28 21.05 -2.46
CA ARG A 28 -0.36 21.97 -3.41
C ARG A 28 -1.88 21.88 -3.37
N THR A 29 -2.44 20.69 -3.17
CA THR A 29 -3.90 20.51 -3.03
C THR A 29 -4.43 21.05 -1.72
N LEU A 30 -3.71 20.90 -0.59
CA LEU A 30 -4.14 21.47 0.69
C LEU A 30 -4.17 23.00 0.66
N VAL A 31 -3.15 23.63 0.06
CA VAL A 31 -3.08 25.09 -0.10
C VAL A 31 -4.18 25.59 -1.07
N ALA A 32 -4.47 24.84 -2.14
CA ALA A 32 -5.55 25.18 -3.07
C ALA A 32 -6.94 25.07 -2.41
N VAL A 33 -7.19 24.05 -1.60
CA VAL A 33 -8.47 23.87 -0.89
C VAL A 33 -8.66 24.95 0.18
N LEU A 34 -7.60 25.31 0.92
CA LEU A 34 -7.65 26.41 1.88
C LEU A 34 -7.85 27.77 1.21
N ALA A 35 -7.28 27.99 0.02
CA ALA A 35 -7.49 29.21 -0.77
C ALA A 35 -8.93 29.31 -1.32
N VAL A 36 -9.52 28.20 -1.77
CA VAL A 36 -10.93 28.16 -2.23
C VAL A 36 -11.90 28.35 -1.06
N GLY A 37 -11.62 27.77 0.10
CA GLY A 37 -12.39 28.01 1.33
C GLY A 37 -12.37 29.49 1.74
N TRP A 38 -11.21 30.15 1.63
CA TRP A 38 -11.08 31.59 1.88
C TRP A 38 -11.87 32.45 0.89
N LEU A 39 -11.91 32.08 -0.38
CA LEU A 39 -12.69 32.79 -1.41
C LEU A 39 -14.21 32.68 -1.17
N ILE A 40 -14.67 31.53 -0.69
CA ILE A 40 -16.09 31.32 -0.36
C ILE A 40 -16.49 32.10 0.90
N VAL A 41 -15.64 32.13 1.93
CA VAL A 41 -15.88 32.89 3.17
C VAL A 41 -15.86 34.40 2.92
N LEU A 42 -14.95 34.90 2.08
CA LEU A 42 -14.94 36.30 1.64
C LEU A 42 -16.15 36.64 0.75
N GLY A 43 -16.58 35.72 -0.13
CA GLY A 43 -17.74 35.91 -0.99
C GLY A 43 -19.08 35.96 -0.23
N ILE A 44 -19.25 35.13 0.80
CA ILE A 44 -20.46 35.09 1.62
C ILE A 44 -20.47 36.23 2.66
N GLY A 45 -19.31 36.56 3.24
CA GLY A 45 -19.18 37.69 4.18
C GLY A 45 -19.32 39.07 3.51
N ALA A 46 -19.04 39.16 2.20
CA ALA A 46 -19.20 40.38 1.43
C ALA A 46 -20.62 40.57 0.84
N TRP A 47 -21.56 39.65 1.06
CA TRP A 47 -22.89 39.72 0.44
C TRP A 47 -23.76 40.95 0.81
N PRO A 48 -23.59 41.67 1.95
CA PRO A 48 -24.31 42.91 2.18
C PRO A 48 -23.58 44.17 1.68
N LEU A 49 -22.32 44.05 1.20
CA LEU A 49 -21.57 45.19 0.68
C LEU A 49 -22.10 45.77 -0.64
N PRO A 50 -22.64 44.99 -1.61
CA PRO A 50 -23.14 45.55 -2.86
C PRO A 50 -24.36 46.45 -2.66
N SER A 51 -25.27 46.09 -1.75
CA SER A 51 -26.45 46.89 -1.42
C SER A 51 -26.10 48.13 -0.61
N PHE A 52 -25.17 48.01 0.35
CA PHE A 52 -24.71 49.16 1.15
C PHE A 52 -23.91 50.18 0.32
N LEU A 53 -23.10 49.71 -0.64
CA LEU A 53 -22.36 50.59 -1.56
C LEU A 53 -23.28 51.26 -2.59
N TRP A 54 -24.40 50.63 -2.95
CA TRP A 54 -25.42 51.22 -3.82
C TRP A 54 -26.09 52.44 -3.18
N GLU A 55 -26.33 52.40 -1.87
CA GLU A 55 -26.94 53.51 -1.11
C GLU A 55 -25.97 54.67 -0.86
N LEU A 56 -24.66 54.46 -0.98
CA LEU A 56 -23.62 55.49 -0.80
C LEU A 56 -23.29 56.27 -2.08
N LEU A 57 -23.82 55.87 -3.24
CA LEU A 57 -23.63 56.55 -4.52
C LEU A 57 -24.54 57.78 -4.65
N PRO A 58 -24.03 58.98 -5.03
CA PRO A 58 -24.85 60.16 -5.33
C PRO A 58 -25.86 59.87 -6.46
N ASP A 59 -27.08 60.42 -6.41
CA ASP A 59 -28.19 60.02 -7.30
C ASP A 59 -27.85 60.08 -8.81
N ARG A 60 -27.04 61.06 -9.24
CA ARG A 60 -26.54 61.16 -10.63
C ARG A 60 -25.75 59.93 -11.11
N SER A 61 -25.08 59.22 -10.21
CA SER A 61 -24.26 58.04 -10.54
C SER A 61 -25.06 56.74 -10.57
N ARG A 62 -26.18 56.67 -9.84
CA ARG A 62 -27.12 55.55 -9.92
C ARG A 62 -27.86 55.51 -11.26
N ASP A 63 -28.26 56.67 -11.77
CA ASP A 63 -28.90 56.78 -13.09
C ASP A 63 -27.95 56.35 -14.22
N LEU A 64 -26.67 56.75 -14.16
CA LEU A 64 -25.62 56.37 -15.12
C LEU A 64 -25.28 54.87 -15.09
N LEU A 65 -25.31 54.23 -13.91
CA LEU A 65 -25.07 52.79 -13.75
C LEU A 65 -26.29 51.94 -14.13
N SER A 66 -27.50 52.49 -14.09
CA SER A 66 -28.73 51.78 -14.43
C SER A 66 -28.95 51.62 -15.94
N GLN A 67 -28.32 52.45 -16.79
CA GLN A 67 -28.61 52.50 -18.23
C GLN A 67 -27.56 51.87 -19.16
N ALA A 68 -26.44 51.34 -18.67
CA ALA A 68 -25.41 50.78 -19.54
C ALA A 68 -25.05 49.32 -19.18
N PRO A 69 -25.48 48.30 -19.97
CA PRO A 69 -25.02 46.91 -19.79
C PRO A 69 -23.49 46.74 -19.99
N ILE A 70 -22.82 47.77 -20.50
CA ILE A 70 -21.40 47.81 -20.83
C ILE A 70 -20.51 47.88 -19.57
N THR A 71 -20.96 48.50 -18.47
CA THR A 71 -20.15 48.62 -17.24
C THR A 71 -20.07 47.31 -16.45
N ARG A 72 -21.14 46.49 -16.47
CA ARG A 72 -21.13 45.14 -15.87
C ARG A 72 -20.18 44.19 -16.61
N ALA A 73 -20.09 44.31 -17.94
CA ALA A 73 -19.18 43.52 -18.76
C ALA A 73 -17.71 43.90 -18.51
N ALA A 74 -17.40 45.20 -18.34
CA ALA A 74 -16.04 45.70 -18.11
C ALA A 74 -15.43 45.24 -16.77
N ILE A 75 -16.24 45.18 -15.70
CA ILE A 75 -15.77 44.72 -14.39
C ILE A 75 -15.52 43.20 -14.42
N ALA A 76 -16.39 42.44 -15.11
CA ALA A 76 -16.22 41.00 -15.28
C ALA A 76 -14.99 40.64 -16.14
N THR A 77 -14.71 41.40 -17.20
CA THR A 77 -13.51 41.19 -18.04
C THR A 77 -12.21 41.57 -17.33
N LEU A 78 -12.20 42.63 -16.51
CA LEU A 78 -11.04 42.99 -15.69
C LEU A 78 -10.74 41.95 -14.60
N ALA A 79 -11.77 41.40 -13.95
CA ALA A 79 -11.61 40.31 -12.98
C ALA A 79 -11.07 39.02 -13.64
N LEU A 80 -11.56 38.69 -14.84
CA LEU A 80 -11.10 37.54 -15.61
C LEU A 80 -9.65 37.73 -16.13
N ALA A 81 -9.28 38.96 -16.52
CA ALA A 81 -7.92 39.30 -16.93
C ALA A 81 -6.92 39.21 -15.76
N GLY A 82 -7.30 39.61 -14.54
CA GLY A 82 -6.48 39.44 -13.34
C GLY A 82 -6.25 37.96 -12.97
N LEU A 83 -7.29 37.13 -13.09
CA LEU A 83 -7.21 35.67 -12.90
C LEU A 83 -6.33 34.98 -13.96
N LEU A 84 -6.38 35.43 -15.22
CA LEU A 84 -5.52 34.92 -16.28
C LEU A 84 -4.05 35.38 -16.15
N ALA A 85 -3.82 36.62 -15.71
CA ALA A 85 -2.46 37.15 -15.48
C ALA A 85 -1.72 36.38 -14.36
N THR A 86 -2.43 36.01 -13.29
CA THR A 86 -1.88 35.18 -12.20
C THR A 86 -1.62 33.73 -12.65
N ALA A 87 -2.45 33.17 -13.53
CA ALA A 87 -2.26 31.83 -14.09
C ALA A 87 -1.08 31.76 -15.10
N VAL A 88 -0.83 32.83 -15.87
CA VAL A 88 0.29 32.91 -16.83
C VAL A 88 1.62 33.21 -16.14
N ALA A 89 1.63 34.06 -15.11
CA ALA A 89 2.82 34.34 -14.29
C ALA A 89 3.36 33.07 -13.60
N GLY A 90 2.48 32.16 -13.17
CA GLY A 90 2.84 30.87 -12.58
C GLY A 90 3.58 29.90 -13.52
N ARG A 91 3.54 30.10 -14.85
CA ARG A 91 4.21 29.20 -15.81
C ARG A 91 5.63 29.60 -16.19
N ARG A 92 6.07 30.85 -15.95
CA ARG A 92 7.40 31.35 -16.38
C ARG A 92 8.43 31.50 -15.26
N TRP A 93 8.12 31.19 -14.01
CA TRP A 93 9.05 31.29 -12.87
C TRP A 93 10.00 30.09 -12.71
N LYS A 94 10.73 29.72 -13.78
CA LYS A 94 11.69 28.61 -13.76
C LYS A 94 13.17 29.02 -13.80
N LEU A 95 13.48 30.31 -13.64
CA LEU A 95 14.84 30.84 -13.86
C LEU A 95 15.41 31.74 -12.72
N TRP A 96 14.73 31.87 -11.58
CA TRP A 96 15.19 32.74 -10.46
C TRP A 96 15.58 31.93 -9.22
N PRO A 97 16.56 32.40 -8.41
CA PRO A 97 17.20 31.62 -7.36
C PRO A 97 16.21 31.17 -6.28
N THR A 98 16.28 29.88 -5.94
CA THR A 98 15.31 29.10 -5.15
C THR A 98 15.34 29.37 -3.63
N GLY A 99 15.49 30.63 -3.22
CA GLY A 99 15.33 31.03 -1.83
C GLY A 99 13.86 31.23 -1.49
N LEU A 100 13.38 30.64 -0.39
CA LEU A 100 12.02 30.85 0.14
C LEU A 100 11.68 32.35 0.28
N GLY A 101 12.68 33.17 0.61
CA GLY A 101 12.56 34.63 0.67
C GLY A 101 12.15 35.29 -0.65
N TRP A 102 12.67 34.85 -1.79
CA TRP A 102 12.30 35.39 -3.12
C TRP A 102 10.88 35.01 -3.53
N ARG A 103 10.39 33.85 -3.09
CA ARG A 103 9.00 33.43 -3.33
C ARG A 103 8.02 34.24 -2.50
N ILE A 104 8.38 34.55 -1.25
CA ILE A 104 7.60 35.45 -0.38
C ILE A 104 7.61 36.87 -0.95
N LEU A 105 8.77 37.38 -1.37
CA LEU A 105 8.90 38.70 -1.99
C LEU A 105 8.09 38.80 -3.29
N GLY A 106 8.14 37.77 -4.13
CA GLY A 106 7.36 37.68 -5.36
C GLY A 106 5.86 37.67 -5.09
N ALA A 107 5.40 36.90 -4.11
CA ALA A 107 3.99 36.86 -3.71
C ALA A 107 3.50 38.23 -3.23
N TRP A 108 4.28 38.91 -2.39
CA TRP A 108 3.99 40.28 -1.93
C TRP A 108 3.95 41.28 -3.09
N ALA A 109 4.90 41.22 -4.01
CA ALA A 109 4.92 42.09 -5.19
C ALA A 109 3.67 41.89 -6.07
N THR A 110 3.24 40.65 -6.30
CA THR A 110 1.99 40.38 -7.03
C THR A 110 0.76 40.87 -6.29
N ALA A 111 0.69 40.75 -4.96
CA ALA A 111 -0.44 41.23 -4.18
C ALA A 111 -0.54 42.77 -4.23
N VAL A 112 0.58 43.47 -4.10
CA VAL A 112 0.64 44.94 -4.23
C VAL A 112 0.25 45.38 -5.65
N LEU A 113 0.73 44.69 -6.68
CA LEU A 113 0.36 44.97 -8.07
C LEU A 113 -1.14 44.79 -8.31
N LEU A 114 -1.74 43.75 -7.73
CA LEU A 114 -3.17 43.47 -7.88
C LEU A 114 -4.02 44.54 -7.17
N VAL A 115 -3.61 44.99 -5.98
CA VAL A 115 -4.24 46.12 -5.29
C VAL A 115 -4.09 47.42 -6.11
N ALA A 116 -2.91 47.70 -6.65
CA ALA A 116 -2.68 48.87 -7.50
C ALA A 116 -3.55 48.83 -8.76
N LEU A 117 -3.70 47.66 -9.39
CA LEU A 117 -4.58 47.46 -10.55
C LEU A 117 -6.05 47.65 -10.20
N ILE A 118 -6.51 47.18 -9.05
CA ILE A 118 -7.88 47.39 -8.57
C ILE A 118 -8.12 48.88 -8.32
N VAL A 119 -7.18 49.58 -7.70
CA VAL A 119 -7.25 51.03 -7.48
C VAL A 119 -7.26 51.79 -8.80
N ALA A 120 -6.41 51.41 -9.76
CA ALA A 120 -6.37 52.01 -11.10
C ALA A 120 -7.66 51.74 -11.90
N ALA A 121 -8.23 50.55 -11.79
CA ALA A 121 -9.52 50.20 -12.39
C ALA A 121 -10.67 50.99 -11.75
N LEU A 122 -10.66 51.16 -10.42
CA LEU A 122 -11.61 52.03 -9.72
C LEU A 122 -11.49 53.47 -10.19
N TRP A 123 -10.26 53.96 -10.38
CA TRP A 123 -9.95 55.29 -10.91
C TRP A 123 -10.52 55.49 -12.33
N LEU A 124 -10.35 54.50 -13.20
CA LEU A 124 -10.86 54.52 -14.58
C LEU A 124 -12.39 54.49 -14.63
N VAL A 125 -13.04 53.77 -13.71
CA VAL A 125 -14.50 53.60 -13.69
C VAL A 125 -15.22 54.78 -13.01
N LEU A 126 -14.63 55.36 -11.97
CA LEU A 126 -15.26 56.45 -11.19
C LEU A 126 -14.93 57.85 -11.73
N GLY A 127 -13.98 57.96 -12.68
CA GLY A 127 -13.48 59.24 -13.20
C GLY A 127 -12.57 59.95 -12.19
N LEU A 128 -11.54 60.65 -12.69
CA LEU A 128 -10.66 61.48 -11.86
C LEU A 128 -11.50 62.42 -10.99
N PRO A 129 -11.41 62.39 -9.65
CA PRO A 129 -11.81 63.54 -8.88
C PRO A 129 -10.88 64.67 -9.32
N GLY A 130 -11.43 65.77 -9.82
CA GLY A 130 -10.65 67.00 -9.97
C GLY A 130 -9.89 67.20 -8.66
N LEU A 131 -8.57 67.31 -8.74
CA LEU A 131 -7.76 67.66 -7.57
C LEU A 131 -8.07 69.13 -7.26
N ASP A 132 -9.24 69.35 -6.66
CA ASP A 132 -9.53 70.58 -5.95
C ASP A 132 -8.56 70.59 -4.77
N THR A 133 -7.51 71.39 -4.93
CA THR A 133 -6.61 71.79 -3.87
C THR A 133 -7.41 72.66 -2.88
N THR A 134 -8.29 72.04 -2.10
CA THR A 134 -8.90 72.65 -0.92
C THR A 134 -8.22 72.08 0.32
N PRO A 135 -7.46 72.89 1.06
CA PRO A 135 -6.59 72.42 2.12
C PRO A 135 -7.37 72.30 3.43
N THR A 136 -8.18 71.27 3.60
CA THR A 136 -8.54 70.78 4.94
C THR A 136 -9.05 69.36 4.81
N VAL A 137 -8.15 68.38 4.87
CA VAL A 137 -8.56 67.02 5.20
C VAL A 137 -9.12 67.08 6.62
N SER A 138 -10.44 66.91 6.77
CA SER A 138 -11.09 66.90 8.08
C SER A 138 -10.43 65.82 8.95
N PRO A 139 -9.97 66.14 10.18
CA PRO A 139 -9.27 65.19 11.05
C PRO A 139 -10.02 63.86 11.24
N LYS A 140 -11.36 63.89 11.23
CA LYS A 140 -12.22 62.70 11.35
C LYS A 140 -12.10 61.70 10.19
N ALA A 141 -11.82 62.17 8.97
CA ALA A 141 -11.70 61.28 7.80
C ALA A 141 -10.35 60.54 7.80
N LEU A 142 -9.27 61.22 8.21
CA LEU A 142 -7.97 60.58 8.39
C LEU A 142 -8.00 59.55 9.52
N ASP A 143 -8.68 59.85 10.62
CA ASP A 143 -8.82 58.94 11.75
C ASP A 143 -9.59 57.67 11.37
N ALA A 144 -10.66 57.79 10.57
CA ALA A 144 -11.44 56.65 10.09
C ALA A 144 -10.66 55.74 9.12
N ILE A 145 -9.85 56.32 8.23
CA ILE A 145 -9.00 55.57 7.29
C ILE A 145 -7.84 54.90 8.05
N ALA A 146 -7.18 55.63 8.95
CA ALA A 146 -6.11 55.12 9.79
C ALA A 146 -6.60 53.96 10.66
N THR A 147 -7.74 54.11 11.34
CA THR A 147 -8.34 53.07 12.18
C THR A 147 -8.59 51.77 11.42
N ARG A 148 -9.14 51.86 10.20
CA ARG A 148 -9.40 50.67 9.36
C ARG A 148 -8.11 50.05 8.84
N ALA A 149 -7.13 50.85 8.43
CA ALA A 149 -5.82 50.37 8.01
C ALA A 149 -5.08 49.65 9.14
N PHE A 150 -5.11 50.21 10.36
CA PHE A 150 -4.54 49.59 11.55
C PHE A 150 -5.22 48.26 11.90
N ALA A 151 -6.55 48.18 11.79
CA ALA A 151 -7.28 46.93 12.04
C ALA A 151 -6.88 45.81 11.06
N ILE A 152 -6.68 46.13 9.78
CA ILE A 152 -6.26 45.16 8.76
C ILE A 152 -4.82 44.70 9.01
N VAL A 153 -3.90 45.62 9.29
CA VAL A 153 -2.49 45.31 9.58
C VAL A 153 -2.37 44.48 10.86
N ALA A 154 -3.12 44.84 11.91
CA ALA A 154 -3.18 44.07 13.15
C ALA A 154 -3.75 42.65 12.93
N GLY A 155 -4.80 42.52 12.11
CA GLY A 155 -5.37 41.22 11.75
C GLY A 155 -4.39 40.32 11.00
N LEU A 156 -3.67 40.84 10.00
CA LEU A 156 -2.63 40.10 9.26
C LEU A 156 -1.44 39.74 10.15
N GLY A 157 -1.02 40.65 11.04
CA GLY A 157 0.03 40.41 12.04
C GLY A 157 -0.35 39.28 13.01
N GLY A 158 -1.59 39.26 13.49
CA GLY A 158 -2.11 38.20 14.35
C GLY A 158 -2.10 36.83 13.69
N VAL A 159 -2.55 36.73 12.43
CA VAL A 159 -2.49 35.48 11.65
C VAL A 159 -1.05 35.03 11.41
N ALA A 160 -0.15 35.96 11.07
CA ALA A 160 1.28 35.65 10.89
C ALA A 160 1.91 35.10 12.19
N LEU A 161 1.62 35.71 13.33
CA LEU A 161 2.07 35.22 14.64
C LEU A 161 1.52 33.82 14.94
N LEU A 162 0.26 33.55 14.61
CA LEU A 162 -0.37 32.26 14.83
C LEU A 162 0.24 31.18 13.93
N VAL A 163 0.55 31.51 12.67
CA VAL A 163 1.28 30.61 11.75
C VAL A 163 2.71 30.36 12.22
N ILE A 164 3.43 31.40 12.67
CA ILE A 164 4.80 31.27 13.20
C ILE A 164 4.79 30.41 14.47
N ALA A 165 3.85 30.64 15.38
CA ALA A 165 3.68 29.84 16.58
C ALA A 165 3.37 28.38 16.25
N TYR A 166 2.45 28.13 15.30
CA TYR A 166 2.13 26.78 14.82
C TYR A 166 3.34 26.08 14.18
N GLN A 167 4.09 26.77 13.32
CA GLN A 167 5.30 26.23 12.70
C GLN A 167 6.38 25.92 13.74
N ARG A 168 6.56 26.79 14.73
CA ARG A 168 7.49 26.59 15.83
C ARG A 168 7.10 25.37 16.67
N GLN A 169 5.82 25.25 17.04
CA GLN A 169 5.31 24.11 17.79
C GLN A 169 5.49 22.78 17.05
N SER A 170 5.22 22.74 15.74
CA SER A 170 5.43 21.56 14.91
C SER A 170 6.92 21.18 14.81
N GLY A 171 7.80 22.18 14.73
CA GLY A 171 9.26 21.99 14.75
C GLY A 171 9.76 21.41 16.09
N GLU A 172 9.26 21.93 17.21
CA GLU A 172 9.61 21.46 18.56
C GLU A 172 9.15 20.01 18.81
N GLN A 173 7.92 19.66 18.43
CA GLN A 173 7.43 18.28 18.52
C GLN A 173 8.28 17.30 17.72
N THR A 174 8.66 17.69 16.50
CA THR A 174 9.52 16.86 15.63
C THR A 174 10.91 16.68 16.25
N ARG A 175 11.49 17.74 16.82
CA ARG A 175 12.80 17.67 17.49
C ARG A 175 12.78 16.75 18.72
N LEU A 176 11.79 16.91 19.60
CA LEU A 176 11.62 16.05 20.77
C LEU A 176 11.39 14.59 20.38
N PHE A 177 10.63 14.36 19.31
CA PHE A 177 10.45 13.03 18.75
C PHE A 177 11.80 12.44 18.30
N THR A 178 12.59 13.18 17.52
CA THR A 178 13.90 12.72 17.04
C THR A 178 14.84 12.37 18.19
N GLU A 179 14.86 13.18 19.25
CA GLU A 179 15.69 12.92 20.44
C GLU A 179 15.30 11.61 21.12
N ARG A 180 14.01 11.43 21.45
CA ARG A 180 13.50 10.19 22.07
C ARG A 180 13.69 8.98 21.16
N PHE A 181 13.53 9.17 19.85
CA PHE A 181 13.76 8.13 18.84
C PHE A 181 15.21 7.68 18.85
N THR A 182 16.18 8.61 18.84
CA THR A 182 17.61 8.26 18.93
C THR A 182 17.91 7.49 20.20
N THR A 183 17.34 7.87 21.35
CA THR A 183 17.51 7.12 22.62
C THR A 183 16.92 5.71 22.54
N ALA A 184 15.71 5.55 22.00
CA ALA A 184 15.06 4.24 21.88
C ALA A 184 15.82 3.29 20.94
N VAL A 185 16.35 3.82 19.83
CA VAL A 185 17.19 3.06 18.90
C VAL A 185 18.53 2.67 19.54
N ALA A 186 19.13 3.55 20.34
CA ALA A 186 20.36 3.23 21.09
C ALA A 186 20.10 2.07 22.08
N GLN A 187 19.01 2.13 22.86
CA GLN A 187 18.61 1.06 23.77
C GLN A 187 18.36 -0.26 23.05
N LEU A 188 17.78 -0.24 21.85
CA LEU A 188 17.58 -1.44 21.02
C LEU A 188 18.92 -2.05 20.58
N GLY A 189 20.00 -1.26 20.53
CA GLY A 189 21.34 -1.68 20.14
C GLY A 189 22.20 -2.29 21.25
N GLU A 190 21.81 -2.15 22.52
CA GLU A 190 22.57 -2.55 23.73
C GLU A 190 22.74 -4.06 23.90
N ASP A 191 23.84 -4.53 24.48
CA ASP A 191 24.13 -5.97 24.58
C ASP A 191 23.20 -6.72 25.54
N GLN A 192 22.59 -6.01 26.49
CA GLN A 192 21.68 -6.60 27.47
C GLN A 192 20.26 -6.76 26.92
N PRO A 193 19.69 -7.99 26.89
CA PRO A 193 18.34 -8.23 26.37
C PRO A 193 17.25 -7.38 27.05
N ALA A 194 17.36 -7.14 28.37
CA ALA A 194 16.41 -6.33 29.10
C ALA A 194 16.36 -4.87 28.62
N VAL A 195 17.51 -4.28 28.30
CA VAL A 195 17.60 -2.91 27.77
C VAL A 195 17.03 -2.84 26.35
N ARG A 196 17.30 -3.86 25.51
CA ARG A 196 16.70 -3.96 24.17
C ARG A 196 15.17 -4.06 24.23
N LEU A 197 14.62 -4.82 25.18
CA LEU A 197 13.16 -4.88 25.40
C LEU A 197 12.59 -3.51 25.75
N GLY A 198 13.27 -2.74 26.61
CA GLY A 198 12.94 -1.35 26.88
C GLY A 198 12.92 -0.49 25.61
N GLY A 199 13.93 -0.65 24.74
CA GLY A 199 14.00 0.00 23.43
C GLY A 199 12.85 -0.36 22.49
N VAL A 200 12.41 -1.62 22.45
CA VAL A 200 11.23 -2.05 21.68
C VAL A 200 9.96 -1.34 22.16
N HIS A 201 9.72 -1.31 23.46
CA HIS A 201 8.55 -0.63 24.02
C HIS A 201 8.61 0.88 23.81
N ALA A 202 9.79 1.50 23.96
CA ALA A 202 9.98 2.91 23.68
C ALA A 202 9.70 3.26 22.22
N LEU A 203 10.17 2.45 21.26
CA LEU A 203 9.87 2.62 19.84
C LEU A 203 8.38 2.42 19.53
N ALA A 204 7.71 1.47 20.19
CA ALA A 204 6.29 1.25 20.03
C ALA A 204 5.48 2.47 20.50
N HIS A 205 5.76 2.98 21.71
CA HIS A 205 5.13 4.20 22.22
C HIS A 205 5.40 5.42 21.34
N LEU A 206 6.62 5.56 20.81
CA LEU A 206 6.92 6.62 19.85
C LEU A 206 6.09 6.49 18.57
N ALA A 207 5.92 5.27 18.05
CA ALA A 207 5.09 5.05 16.88
C ALA A 207 3.60 5.38 17.13
N ASP A 208 3.10 5.08 18.33
CA ASP A 208 1.74 5.44 18.76
C ASP A 208 1.55 6.97 18.76
N ASP A 209 2.50 7.70 19.36
CA ASP A 209 2.45 9.16 19.53
C ASP A 209 3.04 9.96 18.35
N ALA A 210 3.39 9.28 17.26
CA ALA A 210 4.13 9.89 16.15
C ALA A 210 3.35 11.08 15.53
N PRO A 211 3.94 12.29 15.44
CA PRO A 211 3.27 13.48 14.90
C PRO A 211 2.85 13.36 13.43
N THR A 212 3.56 12.52 12.66
CA THR A 212 3.27 12.31 11.24
C THR A 212 3.34 10.82 10.90
N PRO A 213 2.60 10.37 9.86
CA PRO A 213 2.67 8.98 9.40
C PRO A 213 4.09 8.52 9.01
N GLY A 214 4.91 9.44 8.48
CA GLY A 214 6.29 9.13 8.11
C GLY A 214 7.19 8.83 9.32
N LEU A 215 7.00 9.54 10.44
CA LEU A 215 7.72 9.26 11.68
C LEU A 215 7.29 7.93 12.31
N ARG A 216 5.99 7.61 12.23
CA ARG A 216 5.49 6.28 12.64
C ARG A 216 6.12 5.17 11.81
N GLN A 217 6.13 5.34 10.49
CA GLN A 217 6.75 4.39 9.58
C GLN A 217 8.22 4.17 9.92
N MET A 218 8.95 5.23 10.26
CA MET A 218 10.35 5.13 10.68
C MET A 218 10.55 4.23 11.92
N CYS A 219 9.68 4.33 12.93
CA CYS A 219 9.71 3.42 14.08
C CYS A 219 9.43 1.96 13.67
N VAL A 220 8.40 1.74 12.84
CA VAL A 220 8.07 0.41 12.32
C VAL A 220 9.22 -0.18 11.49
N ASP A 221 9.88 0.64 10.68
CA ASP A 221 11.00 0.23 9.83
C ASP A 221 12.19 -0.25 10.67
N VAL A 222 12.48 0.39 11.80
CA VAL A 222 13.53 -0.06 12.74
C VAL A 222 13.17 -1.40 13.36
N LEU A 223 11.92 -1.57 13.81
CA LEU A 223 11.44 -2.84 14.37
C LEU A 223 11.50 -3.98 13.35
N CYS A 224 11.06 -3.73 12.12
CA CYS A 224 11.16 -4.67 11.00
C CYS A 224 12.63 -4.95 10.62
N ALA A 225 13.50 -3.95 10.62
CA ALA A 225 14.91 -4.13 10.36
C ALA A 225 15.62 -4.99 11.41
N TYR A 226 15.26 -4.84 12.69
CA TYR A 226 15.78 -5.69 13.76
C TYR A 226 15.46 -7.17 13.52
N LEU A 227 14.24 -7.49 13.07
CA LEU A 227 13.82 -8.85 12.75
C LEU A 227 14.53 -9.44 11.52
N ARG A 228 15.00 -8.59 10.60
CA ARG A 228 15.74 -9.00 9.40
C ARG A 228 17.20 -9.32 9.65
N ASN A 229 17.68 -9.23 10.89
CA ASN A 229 19.02 -9.67 11.22
C ASN A 229 19.09 -11.21 11.13
N PRO A 230 19.87 -11.79 10.20
CA PRO A 230 19.94 -13.23 10.04
C PRO A 230 20.55 -13.89 11.29
N GLY A 231 20.09 -15.10 11.60
CA GLY A 231 20.74 -15.96 12.57
C GLY A 231 22.15 -16.38 12.09
N PRO A 232 22.97 -16.97 12.97
CA PRO A 232 24.29 -17.45 12.59
C PRO A 232 24.20 -18.55 11.52
N ASP A 233 25.01 -18.43 10.46
CA ASP A 233 25.11 -19.42 9.39
C ASP A 233 25.60 -20.79 9.90
N GLU A 234 25.18 -21.87 9.24
CA GLU A 234 25.67 -23.22 9.52
C GLU A 234 27.20 -23.31 9.38
N LEU A 235 27.85 -24.02 10.30
CA LEU A 235 29.28 -24.27 10.26
C LEU A 235 29.62 -25.28 9.15
N PRO A 236 30.61 -25.00 8.28
CA PRO A 236 31.15 -25.98 7.34
C PRO A 236 31.70 -27.23 8.05
N GLN A 237 31.59 -28.39 7.39
CA GLN A 237 32.24 -29.61 7.85
C GLN A 237 33.77 -29.41 7.90
N GLY A 238 34.41 -29.82 8.99
CA GLY A 238 35.86 -29.65 9.20
C GLY A 238 36.27 -28.28 9.77
N SER A 239 35.33 -27.49 10.29
CA SER A 239 35.64 -26.22 10.98
C SER A 239 36.55 -26.45 12.20
N THR A 240 37.52 -25.56 12.41
CA THR A 240 38.46 -25.63 13.56
C THR A 240 37.76 -25.39 14.89
N ASP A 241 38.38 -25.80 16.00
CA ASP A 241 37.84 -25.61 17.35
C ASP A 241 37.54 -24.13 17.66
N ASP A 242 38.42 -23.21 17.22
CA ASP A 242 38.20 -21.76 17.35
C ASP A 242 36.97 -21.28 16.57
N GLN A 243 36.76 -21.80 15.36
CA GLN A 243 35.58 -21.47 14.55
C GLN A 243 34.30 -22.00 15.18
N GLN A 244 34.36 -23.21 15.77
CA GLN A 244 33.24 -23.81 16.49
C GLN A 244 32.90 -23.00 17.73
N GLN A 245 33.89 -22.57 18.52
CA GLN A 245 33.68 -21.76 19.72
C GLN A 245 33.08 -20.38 19.37
N ALA A 246 33.60 -19.73 18.33
CA ALA A 246 33.08 -18.43 17.87
C ALA A 246 31.64 -18.55 17.35
N HIS A 247 31.31 -19.63 16.63
CA HIS A 247 29.94 -19.89 16.18
C HIS A 247 29.01 -20.20 17.36
N HIS A 248 29.45 -21.01 18.33
CA HIS A 248 28.69 -21.27 19.54
C HIS A 248 28.33 -19.97 20.28
N GLY A 249 29.29 -19.04 20.42
CA GLY A 249 29.02 -17.71 20.96
C GLY A 249 27.93 -16.94 20.22
N ARG A 250 27.98 -16.91 18.88
CA ARG A 250 26.95 -16.26 18.04
C ARG A 250 25.58 -16.92 18.18
N VAL A 251 25.53 -18.25 18.30
CA VAL A 251 24.27 -19.01 18.51
C VAL A 251 23.66 -18.65 19.86
N VAL A 252 24.47 -18.63 20.93
CA VAL A 252 24.02 -18.26 22.28
C VAL A 252 23.52 -16.82 22.30
N GLU A 253 24.23 -15.89 21.69
CA GLU A 253 23.81 -14.48 21.58
C GLU A 253 22.49 -14.35 20.80
N HIS A 254 22.38 -15.00 19.65
CA HIS A 254 21.15 -15.00 18.85
C HIS A 254 19.95 -15.58 19.62
N ALA A 255 20.18 -16.63 20.41
CA ALA A 255 19.18 -17.23 21.27
C ALA A 255 18.78 -16.31 22.44
N ALA A 256 19.73 -15.58 23.04
CA ALA A 256 19.45 -14.61 24.09
C ALA A 256 18.53 -13.46 23.61
N MET A 257 18.62 -13.09 22.33
CA MET A 257 17.79 -12.03 21.72
C MET A 257 16.39 -12.50 21.27
N ARG A 258 16.04 -13.76 21.54
CA ARG A 258 14.76 -14.36 21.15
C ARG A 258 13.54 -13.60 21.68
N GLU A 259 13.54 -13.26 22.97
CA GLU A 259 12.40 -12.56 23.58
C GLU A 259 12.20 -11.16 22.99
N VAL A 260 13.28 -10.49 22.57
CA VAL A 260 13.21 -9.19 21.87
C VAL A 260 12.49 -9.37 20.54
N ARG A 261 12.90 -10.32 19.70
CA ARG A 261 12.24 -10.61 18.41
C ARG A 261 10.77 -10.98 18.59
N LEU A 262 10.45 -11.81 19.58
CA LEU A 262 9.08 -12.20 19.89
C LEU A 262 8.23 -11.01 20.32
N THR A 263 8.79 -10.13 21.15
CA THR A 263 8.10 -8.92 21.62
C THR A 263 7.79 -8.00 20.45
N ILE A 264 8.72 -7.79 19.51
CA ILE A 264 8.47 -7.00 18.30
C ILE A 264 7.29 -7.56 17.50
N VAL A 265 7.29 -8.87 17.21
CA VAL A 265 6.20 -9.51 16.46
C VAL A 265 4.87 -9.39 17.22
N ARG A 266 4.87 -9.63 18.53
CA ARG A 266 3.67 -9.52 19.38
C ARG A 266 3.10 -8.09 19.37
N THR A 267 3.96 -7.09 19.54
CA THR A 267 3.58 -5.66 19.52
C THR A 267 2.95 -5.30 18.17
N ILE A 268 3.60 -5.65 17.06
CA ILE A 268 3.04 -5.42 15.71
C ILE A 268 1.69 -6.12 15.57
N SER A 269 1.59 -7.40 15.93
CA SER A 269 0.35 -8.17 15.85
C SER A 269 -0.78 -7.55 16.67
N GLN A 270 -0.50 -7.02 17.85
CA GLN A 270 -1.51 -6.41 18.72
C GLN A 270 -2.07 -5.12 18.11
N HIS A 271 -1.20 -4.23 17.63
CA HIS A 271 -1.63 -2.96 17.03
C HIS A 271 -2.42 -3.16 15.73
N LEU A 272 -2.12 -4.22 14.97
CA LEU A 272 -2.86 -4.54 13.75
C LEU A 272 -4.28 -5.08 14.01
N ARG A 273 -4.55 -5.65 15.21
CA ARG A 273 -5.88 -6.15 15.59
C ARG A 273 -6.80 -5.04 16.07
N THR A 274 -6.27 -3.96 16.62
CA THR A 274 -7.04 -2.79 17.07
C THR A 274 -7.03 -1.69 16.00
N PRO A 275 -8.02 -0.78 15.96
CA PRO A 275 -8.11 0.28 14.96
C PRO A 275 -7.08 1.41 15.21
N THR A 276 -5.81 1.04 15.27
CA THR A 276 -4.69 1.97 15.45
C THR A 276 -4.17 2.46 14.10
N PRO A 277 -3.45 3.59 14.07
CA PRO A 277 -2.77 4.07 12.87
C PRO A 277 -1.64 3.15 12.35
N TRP A 278 -1.25 2.11 13.09
CA TRP A 278 -0.29 1.10 12.63
C TRP A 278 -0.82 0.30 11.44
N ARG A 279 -2.16 0.17 11.32
CA ARG A 279 -2.78 -0.52 10.18
C ARG A 279 -2.37 0.08 8.84
N ASP A 280 -2.00 1.36 8.80
CA ASP A 280 -1.60 2.07 7.59
C ASP A 280 -0.09 1.96 7.29
N CYS A 281 0.70 1.36 8.19
CA CYS A 281 2.14 1.20 8.01
C CYS A 281 2.49 0.04 7.06
N HIS A 282 3.63 0.19 6.39
CA HIS A 282 4.25 -0.87 5.59
C HIS A 282 5.15 -1.74 6.47
N TYR A 283 5.12 -3.05 6.23
CA TYR A 283 5.90 -4.02 7.00
C TYR A 283 6.81 -4.81 6.08
N ASP A 284 8.12 -4.65 6.25
CA ASP A 284 9.14 -5.37 5.50
C ASP A 284 9.83 -6.44 6.36
N PHE A 285 9.39 -7.68 6.17
CA PHE A 285 9.95 -8.89 6.77
C PHE A 285 10.71 -9.73 5.73
N THR A 286 11.27 -9.08 4.70
CA THR A 286 12.02 -9.79 3.65
C THR A 286 13.17 -10.60 4.25
N GLY A 287 13.21 -11.90 3.94
CA GLY A 287 14.28 -12.80 4.38
C GLY A 287 14.26 -13.18 5.86
N VAL A 288 13.24 -12.78 6.65
CA VAL A 288 13.18 -13.09 8.08
C VAL A 288 12.97 -14.59 8.31
N VAL A 289 13.71 -15.18 9.24
CA VAL A 289 13.46 -16.53 9.74
C VAL A 289 12.66 -16.43 11.04
N PHE A 290 11.38 -16.77 10.98
CA PHE A 290 10.50 -16.85 12.14
C PHE A 290 10.63 -18.23 12.80
N GLU A 291 11.42 -18.28 13.88
CA GLU A 291 11.70 -19.50 14.65
C GLU A 291 10.50 -19.98 15.51
N HIS A 292 9.45 -19.16 15.58
CA HIS A 292 8.30 -19.34 16.46
C HIS A 292 6.98 -19.13 15.72
N HIS A 293 5.89 -19.44 16.42
CA HIS A 293 4.57 -19.21 15.90
C HIS A 293 4.34 -17.71 15.67
N VAL A 294 3.99 -17.35 14.44
CA VAL A 294 3.56 -15.99 14.11
C VAL A 294 2.05 -15.98 14.06
N ASN A 295 1.43 -15.12 14.87
CA ASN A 295 -0.01 -15.00 14.92
C ASN A 295 -0.43 -13.57 14.58
N LEU A 296 -1.05 -13.42 13.41
CA LEU A 296 -1.73 -12.23 12.94
C LEU A 296 -3.24 -12.42 12.88
N THR A 297 -3.81 -13.47 13.47
CA THR A 297 -5.26 -13.74 13.42
C THR A 297 -6.09 -12.49 13.74
N GLY A 298 -7.03 -12.13 12.86
CA GLY A 298 -7.90 -10.96 12.97
C GLY A 298 -7.22 -9.61 12.72
N ALA A 299 -5.96 -9.58 12.26
CA ALA A 299 -5.26 -8.34 11.93
C ALA A 299 -5.83 -7.68 10.66
N VAL A 300 -5.75 -6.35 10.61
CA VAL A 300 -6.07 -5.56 9.41
C VAL A 300 -4.84 -4.78 8.98
N CYS A 301 -4.32 -5.08 7.80
CA CYS A 301 -3.13 -4.45 7.22
C CYS A 301 -3.53 -3.64 5.99
N ARG A 302 -3.65 -2.31 6.11
CA ARG A 302 -3.91 -1.39 4.99
C ARG A 302 -2.64 -1.01 4.26
N GLY A 303 -1.52 -0.91 4.97
CA GLY A 303 -0.20 -0.85 4.34
C GLY A 303 0.23 -2.20 3.75
N GLN A 304 1.32 -2.17 2.98
CA GLN A 304 1.88 -3.37 2.33
C GLN A 304 2.54 -4.28 3.37
N VAL A 305 2.39 -5.60 3.22
CA VAL A 305 3.08 -6.61 4.02
C VAL A 305 3.98 -7.44 3.11
N VAL A 306 5.29 -7.32 3.31
CA VAL A 306 6.32 -8.02 2.53
C VAL A 306 6.92 -9.11 3.41
N LEU A 307 6.64 -10.36 3.07
CA LEU A 307 7.16 -11.59 3.68
C LEU A 307 8.01 -12.39 2.70
N SER A 308 8.54 -11.70 1.70
CA SER A 308 9.24 -12.30 0.57
C SER A 308 10.55 -12.95 1.04
N GLN A 309 10.83 -14.17 0.59
CA GLN A 309 11.98 -14.97 1.05
C GLN A 309 12.00 -15.26 2.57
N ALA A 310 10.93 -14.96 3.31
CA ALA A 310 10.85 -15.31 4.73
C ALA A 310 10.68 -16.82 4.92
N THR A 311 11.11 -17.33 6.07
CA THR A 311 10.95 -18.73 6.45
C THR A 311 10.19 -18.81 7.78
N PHE A 312 9.04 -19.49 7.79
CA PHE A 312 8.30 -19.82 9.01
C PHE A 312 8.63 -21.25 9.43
N THR A 313 9.43 -21.41 10.48
CA THR A 313 9.85 -22.74 10.95
C THR A 313 8.78 -23.43 11.80
N ARG A 314 7.82 -22.65 12.31
CA ARG A 314 6.66 -23.09 13.09
C ARG A 314 5.37 -22.56 12.44
N GLY A 315 4.25 -22.64 13.15
CA GLY A 315 2.95 -22.24 12.57
C GLY A 315 2.87 -20.75 12.25
N ALA A 316 2.32 -20.40 11.08
CA ALA A 316 2.01 -19.04 10.67
C ALA A 316 0.49 -18.90 10.55
N TYR A 317 -0.11 -18.05 11.39
CA TYR A 317 -1.56 -17.91 11.51
C TYR A 317 -2.01 -16.53 11.05
N PHE A 318 -2.60 -16.50 9.86
CA PHE A 318 -3.26 -15.36 9.20
C PHE A 318 -4.77 -15.58 9.09
N ARG A 319 -5.37 -16.22 10.09
CA ARG A 319 -6.82 -16.49 10.10
C ARG A 319 -7.59 -15.17 10.18
N ASP A 320 -8.62 -15.01 9.37
CA ASP A 320 -9.49 -13.82 9.34
C ASP A 320 -8.70 -12.50 9.21
N VAL A 321 -7.49 -12.56 8.60
CA VAL A 321 -6.67 -11.37 8.35
C VAL A 321 -7.19 -10.66 7.12
N THR A 322 -7.25 -9.32 7.19
CA THR A 322 -7.52 -8.48 6.03
C THR A 322 -6.23 -7.83 5.54
N PHE A 323 -5.73 -8.25 4.38
CA PHE A 323 -4.67 -7.56 3.64
C PHE A 323 -5.30 -6.58 2.66
N ALA A 324 -5.49 -5.35 3.12
CA ALA A 324 -6.01 -4.27 2.29
C ALA A 324 -4.94 -3.71 1.34
N GLY A 325 -3.68 -3.64 1.79
CA GLY A 325 -2.51 -3.44 0.93
C GLY A 325 -1.99 -4.74 0.33
N ASP A 326 -0.99 -4.65 -0.56
CA ASP A 326 -0.34 -5.83 -1.16
C ASP A 326 0.25 -6.77 -0.09
N ALA A 327 0.07 -8.07 -0.28
CA ALA A 327 0.65 -9.12 0.54
C ALA A 327 1.64 -9.95 -0.30
N ARG A 328 2.94 -9.80 -0.05
CA ARG A 328 4.02 -10.40 -0.86
C ARG A 328 4.70 -11.54 -0.13
N PHE A 329 4.38 -12.77 -0.52
CA PHE A 329 4.93 -14.03 -0.04
C PHE A 329 5.78 -14.75 -1.10
N HIS A 330 6.44 -14.01 -2.00
CA HIS A 330 7.18 -14.67 -3.07
C HIS A 330 8.44 -15.34 -2.51
N HIS A 331 8.67 -16.59 -2.90
CA HIS A 331 9.75 -17.43 -2.37
C HIS A 331 9.74 -17.60 -0.83
N THR A 332 8.58 -17.41 -0.18
CA THR A 332 8.42 -17.68 1.25
C THR A 332 8.34 -19.18 1.50
N THR A 333 8.99 -19.66 2.56
CA THR A 333 8.93 -21.07 2.98
C THR A 333 8.12 -21.21 4.27
N PHE A 334 7.08 -22.04 4.24
CA PHE A 334 6.29 -22.42 5.41
C PHE A 334 6.58 -23.87 5.75
N THR A 335 7.45 -24.10 6.73
CA THR A 335 7.74 -25.48 7.16
C THR A 335 6.70 -26.00 8.14
N GLY A 336 6.20 -25.13 9.02
CA GLY A 336 5.06 -25.39 9.88
C GLY A 336 3.71 -25.19 9.18
N HIS A 337 2.63 -25.32 9.94
CA HIS A 337 1.26 -25.09 9.44
C HIS A 337 1.06 -23.61 9.03
N ALA A 338 0.66 -23.36 7.79
CA ALA A 338 0.28 -22.03 7.30
C ALA A 338 -1.24 -21.91 7.21
N SER A 339 -1.85 -21.05 8.03
CA SER A 339 -3.30 -20.85 8.08
C SER A 339 -3.69 -19.49 7.53
N PHE A 340 -4.40 -19.46 6.42
CA PHE A 340 -5.09 -18.32 5.80
C PHE A 340 -6.62 -18.50 5.83
N LEU A 341 -7.13 -19.35 6.73
CA LEU A 341 -8.57 -19.61 6.90
C LEU A 341 -9.33 -18.30 7.08
N GLY A 342 -10.31 -18.04 6.20
CA GLY A 342 -11.12 -16.81 6.22
C GLY A 342 -10.36 -15.52 5.90
N ALA A 343 -9.09 -15.60 5.47
CA ALA A 343 -8.32 -14.40 5.13
C ALA A 343 -8.90 -13.69 3.91
N THR A 344 -8.87 -12.36 3.93
CA THR A 344 -9.32 -11.49 2.84
C THR A 344 -8.13 -10.72 2.27
N PHE A 345 -7.89 -10.86 0.97
CA PHE A 345 -6.86 -10.14 0.23
C PHE A 345 -7.53 -9.16 -0.73
N THR A 346 -7.49 -7.87 -0.43
CA THR A 346 -7.96 -6.84 -1.37
C THR A 346 -6.85 -6.24 -2.20
N GLY A 347 -5.64 -6.12 -1.63
CA GLY A 347 -4.43 -5.92 -2.42
C GLY A 347 -4.01 -7.17 -3.19
N HIS A 348 -2.95 -7.07 -3.98
CA HIS A 348 -2.40 -8.23 -4.69
C HIS A 348 -1.79 -9.24 -3.71
N ALA A 349 -2.12 -10.52 -3.88
CA ALA A 349 -1.58 -11.62 -3.10
C ALA A 349 -0.56 -12.39 -3.93
N ASN A 350 0.73 -12.25 -3.61
CA ASN A 350 1.81 -12.85 -4.40
C ASN A 350 2.51 -13.98 -3.63
N PHE A 351 2.14 -15.22 -3.92
CA PHE A 351 2.77 -16.46 -3.44
C PHE A 351 3.69 -17.11 -4.49
N ARG A 352 4.21 -16.34 -5.46
CA ARG A 352 5.08 -16.86 -6.51
C ARG A 352 6.28 -17.62 -5.91
N GLY A 353 6.45 -18.88 -6.30
CA GLY A 353 7.55 -19.71 -5.83
C GLY A 353 7.55 -19.98 -4.33
N ALA A 354 6.44 -19.73 -3.62
CA ALA A 354 6.32 -20.07 -2.21
C ALA A 354 6.30 -21.59 -2.03
N THR A 355 6.87 -22.07 -0.92
CA THR A 355 6.95 -23.49 -0.58
C THR A 355 6.21 -23.76 0.72
N PHE A 356 5.22 -24.65 0.68
CA PHE A 356 4.44 -25.09 1.83
C PHE A 356 4.76 -26.55 2.12
N THR A 357 5.68 -26.80 3.06
CA THR A 357 5.97 -28.18 3.47
C THR A 357 5.02 -28.67 4.54
N GLY A 358 4.61 -27.77 5.44
CA GLY A 358 3.50 -27.99 6.35
C GLY A 358 2.14 -27.90 5.63
N ARG A 359 1.06 -28.14 6.39
CA ARG A 359 -0.31 -27.97 5.87
C ARG A 359 -0.54 -26.50 5.50
N ALA A 360 -1.09 -26.25 4.32
CA ALA A 360 -1.51 -24.93 3.86
C ALA A 360 -3.04 -24.88 3.84
N ASN A 361 -3.64 -24.02 4.67
CA ASN A 361 -5.08 -23.91 4.83
C ASN A 361 -5.57 -22.53 4.41
N PHE A 362 -6.13 -22.43 3.21
CA PHE A 362 -6.78 -21.25 2.65
C PHE A 362 -8.31 -21.32 2.72
N ARG A 363 -8.90 -22.31 3.40
CA ARG A 363 -10.35 -22.54 3.39
C ARG A 363 -11.14 -21.25 3.64
N GLY A 364 -12.15 -20.97 2.81
CA GLY A 364 -12.99 -19.78 2.91
C GLY A 364 -12.29 -18.43 2.72
N ALA A 365 -11.03 -18.41 2.28
CA ALA A 365 -10.34 -17.16 1.96
C ALA A 365 -10.97 -16.47 0.74
N THR A 366 -10.85 -15.15 0.68
CA THR A 366 -11.33 -14.33 -0.43
C THR A 366 -10.18 -13.52 -1.02
N PHE A 367 -9.97 -13.65 -2.33
CA PHE A 367 -9.00 -12.88 -3.10
C PHE A 367 -9.74 -11.95 -4.06
N THR A 368 -9.74 -10.65 -3.75
CA THR A 368 -10.30 -9.64 -4.64
C THR A 368 -9.27 -8.98 -5.54
N GLY A 369 -8.05 -8.78 -5.03
CA GLY A 369 -6.89 -8.53 -5.87
C GLY A 369 -6.41 -9.80 -6.59
N HIS A 370 -5.55 -9.63 -7.60
CA HIS A 370 -4.89 -10.76 -8.27
C HIS A 370 -4.14 -11.67 -7.28
N ALA A 371 -4.33 -12.98 -7.40
CA ALA A 371 -3.67 -14.00 -6.60
C ALA A 371 -2.71 -14.82 -7.46
N SER A 372 -1.41 -14.76 -7.15
CA SER A 372 -0.37 -15.48 -7.90
C SER A 372 0.26 -16.57 -7.06
N PHE A 373 0.03 -17.82 -7.42
CA PHE A 373 0.70 -19.03 -6.94
C PHE A 373 1.66 -19.60 -8.00
N LEU A 374 2.14 -18.75 -8.91
CA LEU A 374 3.04 -19.15 -10.00
C LEU A 374 4.27 -19.89 -9.46
N GLY A 375 4.44 -21.15 -9.84
CA GLY A 375 5.55 -21.99 -9.38
C GLY A 375 5.55 -22.31 -7.89
N ALA A 376 4.44 -22.07 -7.17
CA ALA A 376 4.34 -22.44 -5.76
C ALA A 376 4.34 -23.96 -5.59
N THR A 377 4.94 -24.45 -4.51
CA THR A 377 5.05 -25.89 -4.22
C THR A 377 4.36 -26.20 -2.89
N PHE A 378 3.42 -27.14 -2.93
CA PHE A 378 2.67 -27.64 -1.78
C PHE A 378 3.04 -29.11 -1.56
N THR A 379 3.95 -29.38 -0.63
CA THR A 379 4.28 -30.77 -0.26
C THR A 379 3.45 -31.28 0.90
N GLY A 380 2.97 -30.38 1.76
CA GLY A 380 1.90 -30.66 2.71
C GLY A 380 0.52 -30.64 2.06
N ARG A 381 -0.51 -31.06 2.81
CA ARG A 381 -1.91 -30.96 2.35
C ARG A 381 -2.28 -29.50 2.10
N ALA A 382 -2.93 -29.22 0.98
CA ALA A 382 -3.40 -27.89 0.60
C ALA A 382 -4.93 -27.85 0.60
N ASN A 383 -5.52 -26.98 1.42
CA ASN A 383 -6.97 -26.83 1.53
C ASN A 383 -7.39 -25.45 1.02
N PHE A 384 -8.03 -25.42 -0.15
CA PHE A 384 -8.64 -24.25 -0.76
C PHE A 384 -10.18 -24.30 -0.70
N ARG A 385 -10.78 -25.20 0.08
CA ARG A 385 -12.22 -25.40 0.08
C ARG A 385 -12.98 -24.09 0.32
N GLY A 386 -13.98 -23.80 -0.52
CA GLY A 386 -14.82 -22.61 -0.41
C GLY A 386 -14.09 -21.28 -0.64
N VAL A 387 -12.88 -21.30 -1.23
CA VAL A 387 -12.16 -20.06 -1.57
C VAL A 387 -12.87 -19.34 -2.72
N THR A 388 -12.90 -18.02 -2.65
CA THR A 388 -13.41 -17.17 -3.73
C THR A 388 -12.28 -16.31 -4.32
N PHE A 389 -12.03 -16.46 -5.62
CA PHE A 389 -11.14 -15.61 -6.41
C PHE A 389 -11.96 -14.71 -7.32
N THR A 390 -12.15 -13.45 -6.92
CA THR A 390 -12.79 -12.47 -7.80
C THR A 390 -11.79 -11.83 -8.76
N GLY A 391 -10.55 -11.59 -8.32
CA GLY A 391 -9.42 -11.28 -9.20
C GLY A 391 -8.86 -12.54 -9.88
N ASP A 392 -8.00 -12.36 -10.88
CA ASP A 392 -7.35 -13.49 -11.57
C ASP A 392 -6.51 -14.35 -10.59
N ALA A 393 -6.63 -15.67 -10.73
CA ALA A 393 -5.91 -16.67 -9.95
C ALA A 393 -4.91 -17.42 -10.85
N ASN A 394 -3.62 -17.30 -10.54
CA ASN A 394 -2.55 -17.89 -11.33
C ASN A 394 -1.82 -19.01 -10.58
N PHE A 395 -2.13 -20.25 -10.91
CA PHE A 395 -1.47 -21.48 -10.46
C PHE A 395 -0.52 -22.07 -11.52
N THR A 396 -0.07 -21.27 -12.49
CA THR A 396 0.83 -21.74 -13.54
C THR A 396 2.07 -22.39 -12.90
N ARG A 397 2.44 -23.60 -13.34
CA ARG A 397 3.58 -24.37 -12.81
C ARG A 397 3.53 -24.64 -11.30
N ALA A 398 2.38 -24.48 -10.65
CA ALA A 398 2.24 -24.87 -9.25
C ALA A 398 2.33 -26.40 -9.12
N THR A 399 2.93 -26.88 -8.04
CA THR A 399 3.13 -28.31 -7.78
C THR A 399 2.46 -28.70 -6.48
N PHE A 400 1.57 -29.69 -6.53
CA PHE A 400 0.84 -30.23 -5.39
C PHE A 400 1.22 -31.70 -5.24
N THR A 401 1.97 -32.04 -4.20
CA THR A 401 2.45 -33.42 -4.00
C THR A 401 1.64 -34.22 -3.00
N SER A 402 0.70 -33.57 -2.29
CA SER A 402 -0.21 -34.18 -1.32
C SER A 402 -1.66 -33.92 -1.68
N TYR A 403 -2.58 -34.42 -0.84
CA TYR A 403 -4.01 -34.18 -0.98
C TYR A 403 -4.31 -32.69 -1.11
N THR A 404 -5.05 -32.34 -2.17
CA THR A 404 -5.42 -30.96 -2.49
C THR A 404 -6.93 -30.84 -2.63
N ASP A 405 -7.52 -29.89 -1.90
CA ASP A 405 -8.96 -29.71 -1.81
C ASP A 405 -9.36 -28.35 -2.41
N PHE A 406 -9.99 -28.37 -3.58
CA PHE A 406 -10.62 -27.22 -4.25
C PHE A 406 -12.15 -27.33 -4.22
N GLN A 407 -12.72 -28.07 -3.27
CA GLN A 407 -14.18 -28.22 -3.19
C GLN A 407 -14.85 -26.85 -3.02
N ASP A 408 -15.96 -26.64 -3.73
CA ASP A 408 -16.78 -25.42 -3.62
C ASP A 408 -16.00 -24.12 -3.90
N VAL A 409 -14.88 -24.18 -4.63
CA VAL A 409 -14.10 -22.98 -4.98
C VAL A 409 -14.79 -22.20 -6.11
N THR A 410 -14.78 -20.88 -6.01
CA THR A 410 -15.33 -20.00 -7.06
C THR A 410 -14.24 -19.14 -7.68
N PHE A 411 -14.07 -19.24 -9.00
CA PHE A 411 -13.19 -18.41 -9.82
C PHE A 411 -14.02 -17.48 -10.71
N THR A 412 -14.23 -16.24 -10.27
CA THR A 412 -14.88 -15.19 -11.08
C THR A 412 -13.91 -14.58 -12.08
N GLY A 413 -12.67 -14.34 -11.64
CA GLY A 413 -11.55 -13.99 -12.53
C GLY A 413 -11.05 -15.19 -13.35
N ARG A 414 -10.01 -15.00 -14.15
CA ARG A 414 -9.38 -16.09 -14.90
C ARG A 414 -8.67 -17.04 -13.93
N ALA A 415 -8.82 -18.34 -14.15
CA ALA A 415 -8.14 -19.38 -13.40
C ALA A 415 -7.10 -20.08 -14.27
N ASN A 416 -5.82 -19.90 -13.98
CA ASN A 416 -4.73 -20.43 -14.80
C ASN A 416 -3.94 -21.51 -14.07
N PHE A 417 -4.15 -22.77 -14.44
CA PHE A 417 -3.44 -23.97 -13.99
C PHE A 417 -2.46 -24.50 -15.04
N ARG A 418 -2.01 -23.66 -15.98
CA ARG A 418 -1.11 -24.09 -17.04
C ARG A 418 0.15 -24.74 -16.47
N SER A 419 0.45 -25.95 -16.91
CA SER A 419 1.60 -26.75 -16.44
C SER A 419 1.61 -27.00 -14.93
N ALA A 420 0.47 -26.89 -14.23
CA ALA A 420 0.36 -27.29 -12.84
C ALA A 420 0.48 -28.82 -12.71
N THR A 421 1.07 -29.31 -11.63
CA THR A 421 1.30 -30.74 -11.40
C THR A 421 0.60 -31.18 -10.13
N PHE A 422 -0.25 -32.20 -10.24
CA PHE A 422 -0.98 -32.82 -9.14
C PHE A 422 -0.56 -34.28 -9.03
N THR A 423 0.24 -34.62 -8.01
CA THR A 423 0.78 -35.99 -7.86
C THR A 423 -0.03 -36.87 -6.92
N SER A 424 -1.04 -36.31 -6.24
CA SER A 424 -1.92 -37.00 -5.30
C SER A 424 -3.39 -36.72 -5.64
N TYR A 425 -4.31 -37.26 -4.84
CA TYR A 425 -5.74 -37.02 -5.01
C TYR A 425 -6.05 -35.52 -4.95
N THR A 426 -6.79 -35.03 -5.95
CA THR A 426 -7.21 -33.62 -6.03
C THR A 426 -8.71 -33.53 -6.23
N ASP A 427 -9.37 -32.79 -5.34
CA ASP A 427 -10.82 -32.65 -5.35
C ASP A 427 -11.23 -31.29 -5.93
N PHE A 428 -11.89 -31.28 -7.08
CA PHE A 428 -12.52 -30.12 -7.71
C PHE A 428 -14.05 -30.23 -7.66
N THR A 429 -14.63 -31.02 -6.75
CA THR A 429 -16.08 -31.17 -6.71
C THR A 429 -16.77 -29.85 -6.36
N GLY A 430 -17.83 -29.51 -7.09
CA GLY A 430 -18.56 -28.25 -6.90
C GLY A 430 -17.81 -26.97 -7.29
N VAL A 431 -16.60 -27.06 -7.89
CA VAL A 431 -15.86 -25.85 -8.30
C VAL A 431 -16.62 -25.08 -9.40
N THR A 432 -16.65 -23.76 -9.31
CA THR A 432 -17.29 -22.90 -10.31
C THR A 432 -16.25 -22.00 -10.98
N PHE A 433 -16.09 -22.14 -12.30
CA PHE A 433 -15.28 -21.27 -13.15
C PHE A 433 -16.18 -20.35 -13.97
N THR A 434 -16.41 -19.14 -13.47
CA THR A 434 -17.13 -18.10 -14.21
C THR A 434 -16.23 -17.41 -15.25
N GLY A 435 -14.94 -17.27 -14.95
CA GLY A 435 -13.90 -16.84 -15.88
C GLY A 435 -13.35 -17.96 -16.76
N HIS A 436 -12.33 -17.65 -17.57
CA HIS A 436 -11.62 -18.67 -18.36
C HIS A 436 -10.79 -19.58 -17.46
N ALA A 437 -10.88 -20.89 -17.68
CA ALA A 437 -10.08 -21.90 -17.00
C ALA A 437 -9.02 -22.45 -17.96
N ASN A 438 -7.75 -22.43 -17.57
CA ASN A 438 -6.65 -22.90 -18.41
C ASN A 438 -5.88 -24.01 -17.70
N PHE A 439 -6.01 -25.25 -18.19
CA PHE A 439 -5.32 -26.43 -17.71
C PHE A 439 -4.29 -26.97 -18.71
N MET A 440 -3.89 -26.17 -19.71
CA MET A 440 -2.92 -26.58 -20.72
C MET A 440 -1.63 -27.10 -20.07
N GLY A 441 -1.20 -28.30 -20.43
CA GLY A 441 0.02 -28.94 -19.96
C GLY A 441 -0.03 -29.35 -18.49
N ALA A 442 -1.17 -29.22 -17.80
CA ALA A 442 -1.33 -29.70 -16.45
C ALA A 442 -1.12 -31.23 -16.38
N THR A 443 -0.59 -31.73 -15.27
CA THR A 443 -0.33 -33.17 -15.08
C THR A 443 -1.12 -33.69 -13.89
N PHE A 444 -1.94 -34.71 -14.13
CA PHE A 444 -2.76 -35.38 -13.12
C PHE A 444 -2.28 -36.82 -12.91
N SER A 445 -1.40 -37.06 -11.94
CA SER A 445 -0.76 -38.38 -11.74
C SER A 445 -1.60 -39.37 -10.93
N ARG A 446 -2.67 -38.90 -10.28
CA ARG A 446 -3.62 -39.68 -9.48
C ARG A 446 -5.05 -39.22 -9.79
N ASP A 447 -6.03 -39.81 -9.10
CA ASP A 447 -7.44 -39.49 -9.28
C ASP A 447 -7.72 -38.01 -9.01
N VAL A 448 -8.43 -37.39 -9.96
CA VAL A 448 -8.93 -36.02 -9.85
C VAL A 448 -10.43 -36.04 -10.12
N ASP A 449 -11.19 -35.32 -9.30
CA ASP A 449 -12.65 -35.34 -9.34
C ASP A 449 -13.23 -33.97 -9.65
N PHE A 450 -13.95 -33.84 -10.76
CA PHE A 450 -14.66 -32.63 -11.18
C PHE A 450 -16.18 -32.77 -11.06
N ARG A 451 -16.72 -33.76 -10.34
CA ARG A 451 -18.18 -33.92 -10.24
C ARG A 451 -18.84 -32.67 -9.65
N GLY A 452 -19.90 -32.19 -10.32
CA GLY A 452 -20.59 -30.96 -9.94
C GLY A 452 -19.83 -29.67 -10.24
N ALA A 453 -18.66 -29.74 -10.90
CA ALA A 453 -17.98 -28.53 -11.33
C ALA A 453 -18.78 -27.81 -12.43
N THR A 454 -18.58 -26.51 -12.58
CA THR A 454 -19.23 -25.69 -13.61
C THR A 454 -18.20 -24.86 -14.36
N PHE A 455 -18.27 -24.87 -15.69
CA PHE A 455 -17.51 -23.99 -16.58
C PHE A 455 -18.49 -23.10 -17.33
N CYS A 456 -18.53 -21.80 -17.02
CA CYS A 456 -19.47 -20.86 -17.66
C CYS A 456 -18.92 -20.24 -18.96
N ARG A 457 -17.60 -20.36 -19.22
CA ARG A 457 -16.93 -19.75 -20.39
C ARG A 457 -16.12 -20.75 -21.20
N TYR A 458 -14.80 -20.73 -21.07
CA TYR A 458 -13.92 -21.61 -21.85
C TYR A 458 -12.93 -22.29 -20.91
N ALA A 459 -12.81 -23.60 -21.04
CA ALA A 459 -11.90 -24.45 -20.29
C ALA A 459 -10.97 -25.21 -21.25
N ASP A 460 -9.66 -24.95 -21.19
CA ASP A 460 -8.69 -25.57 -22.11
C ASP A 460 -7.81 -26.62 -21.42
N PHE A 461 -7.91 -27.86 -21.87
CA PHE A 461 -7.01 -28.96 -21.47
C PHE A 461 -6.12 -29.46 -22.62
N GLU A 462 -6.33 -29.04 -23.86
CA GLU A 462 -5.64 -29.60 -25.04
C GLU A 462 -4.44 -28.77 -25.48
N GLY A 463 -4.59 -27.44 -25.48
CA GLY A 463 -3.61 -26.52 -26.03
C GLY A 463 -3.38 -26.67 -27.55
N LYS A 464 -2.34 -26.00 -28.07
CA LYS A 464 -2.01 -26.01 -29.51
C LYS A 464 -1.01 -27.10 -29.91
N THR A 465 -0.22 -27.58 -28.94
CA THR A 465 0.86 -28.55 -29.17
C THR A 465 0.77 -29.70 -28.18
N ALA A 466 1.35 -30.86 -28.49
CA ALA A 466 1.39 -32.01 -27.57
C ALA A 466 2.12 -31.71 -26.24
N ARG A 467 3.01 -30.70 -26.22
CA ARG A 467 3.65 -30.23 -24.98
C ARG A 467 2.67 -29.45 -24.09
N ASP A 468 1.68 -28.80 -24.70
CA ASP A 468 0.66 -27.99 -24.02
C ASP A 468 -0.60 -28.79 -23.66
N THR A 469 -0.65 -30.08 -23.97
CA THR A 469 -1.80 -30.94 -23.66
C THR A 469 -1.73 -31.51 -22.25
N ALA A 470 -2.80 -31.36 -21.47
CA ALA A 470 -2.92 -31.86 -20.09
C ALA A 470 -2.82 -33.38 -20.02
N ARG A 471 -1.95 -33.92 -19.17
CA ARG A 471 -1.51 -35.33 -19.11
C ARG A 471 -2.05 -36.06 -17.89
N GLY A 472 -2.07 -37.40 -17.97
CA GLY A 472 -2.50 -38.26 -16.88
C GLY A 472 -3.83 -38.98 -17.17
N VAL A 473 -4.43 -39.51 -16.11
CA VAL A 473 -5.76 -40.14 -16.15
C VAL A 473 -6.82 -39.05 -16.39
N CYS A 474 -7.82 -39.34 -17.21
CA CYS A 474 -8.94 -38.42 -17.41
C CYS A 474 -9.64 -38.19 -16.06
N PRO A 475 -9.79 -36.92 -15.61
CA PRO A 475 -10.50 -36.64 -14.36
C PRO A 475 -11.96 -37.12 -14.40
N ARG A 476 -12.45 -37.58 -13.24
CA ARG A 476 -13.85 -38.02 -13.08
C ARG A 476 -14.79 -36.84 -13.27
N GLY A 477 -15.94 -37.07 -13.92
CA GLY A 477 -16.94 -36.04 -14.21
C GLY A 477 -16.63 -35.13 -15.41
N LEU A 478 -15.37 -35.05 -15.85
CA LEU A 478 -14.96 -34.09 -16.89
C LEU A 478 -15.59 -34.38 -18.27
N LEU A 479 -15.80 -35.65 -18.64
CA LEU A 479 -16.47 -36.01 -19.89
C LEU A 479 -17.93 -35.60 -19.92
N THR A 480 -18.64 -35.79 -18.80
CA THR A 480 -20.01 -35.32 -18.63
C THR A 480 -20.06 -33.81 -18.74
N LEU A 481 -19.13 -33.10 -18.08
CA LEU A 481 -19.07 -31.65 -18.13
C LEU A 481 -18.83 -31.11 -19.54
N ALA A 482 -18.00 -31.75 -20.35
CA ALA A 482 -17.80 -31.32 -21.73
C ALA A 482 -19.06 -31.39 -22.60
N GLN A 483 -20.09 -32.11 -22.16
CA GLN A 483 -21.39 -32.21 -22.83
C GLN A 483 -22.46 -31.31 -22.19
N THR A 484 -22.35 -31.02 -20.89
CA THR A 484 -23.40 -30.35 -20.11
C THR A 484 -23.05 -28.93 -19.67
N SER A 485 -21.78 -28.51 -19.75
CA SER A 485 -21.39 -27.17 -19.31
C SER A 485 -21.91 -26.10 -20.27
N GLU A 486 -22.30 -24.94 -19.72
CA GLU A 486 -22.67 -23.77 -20.52
C GLU A 486 -21.50 -23.26 -21.38
N GLY A 487 -20.29 -23.38 -20.85
CA GLY A 487 -19.05 -23.04 -21.52
C GLY A 487 -18.49 -24.16 -22.41
N GLU A 488 -17.57 -23.79 -23.30
CA GLU A 488 -16.82 -24.73 -24.13
C GLU A 488 -15.68 -25.38 -23.32
N VAL A 489 -15.66 -26.71 -23.26
CA VAL A 489 -14.60 -27.49 -22.60
C VAL A 489 -13.83 -28.26 -23.67
N ARG A 490 -12.57 -27.87 -23.87
CA ARG A 490 -11.70 -28.50 -24.86
C ARG A 490 -10.84 -29.57 -24.23
N LEU A 491 -11.07 -30.83 -24.60
CA LEU A 491 -10.39 -32.00 -24.03
C LEU A 491 -9.29 -32.57 -24.95
N PRO A 492 -8.21 -33.14 -24.39
CA PRO A 492 -7.27 -33.96 -25.14
C PRO A 492 -7.97 -35.12 -25.85
N ARG A 493 -7.56 -35.41 -27.10
CA ARG A 493 -8.07 -36.56 -27.89
C ARG A 493 -8.06 -37.90 -27.14
N ARG A 494 -7.04 -38.12 -26.30
CA ARG A 494 -6.90 -39.35 -25.48
C ARG A 494 -7.98 -39.51 -24.41
N TRP A 495 -8.64 -38.42 -24.02
CA TRP A 495 -9.70 -38.43 -23.02
C TRP A 495 -11.08 -38.44 -23.70
N SER A 496 -11.25 -37.74 -24.83
CA SER A 496 -12.52 -37.67 -25.56
C SER A 496 -12.91 -38.96 -26.31
N HIS A 497 -11.94 -39.82 -26.64
CA HIS A 497 -12.19 -41.13 -27.25
C HIS A 497 -11.59 -42.26 -26.40
N PRO A 498 -12.36 -42.85 -25.45
CA PRO A 498 -11.86 -43.90 -24.54
C PRO A 498 -11.62 -45.27 -25.21
N GLY A 499 -11.30 -45.32 -26.50
CA GLY A 499 -11.08 -46.55 -27.28
C GLY A 499 -9.70 -46.59 -27.95
N ARG A 500 -8.67 -46.98 -27.19
CA ARG A 500 -7.38 -47.62 -27.59
C ARG A 500 -6.34 -47.40 -26.48
N VAL A 501 -6.64 -47.87 -25.27
CA VAL A 501 -5.58 -48.20 -24.32
C VAL A 501 -5.21 -49.65 -24.62
N ARG A 502 -3.99 -49.89 -25.13
CA ARG A 502 -3.42 -51.26 -25.14
C ARG A 502 -3.41 -51.74 -23.69
N LEU A 503 -4.26 -52.71 -23.37
CA LEU A 503 -4.12 -53.52 -22.18
C LEU A 503 -2.70 -54.10 -22.21
N LYS A 504 -1.99 -53.95 -21.10
CA LYS A 504 -0.67 -54.53 -20.84
C LYS A 504 -0.59 -55.95 -21.40
N ASP A 505 0.52 -56.28 -22.05
CA ASP A 505 0.88 -57.68 -22.27
C ASP A 505 0.79 -58.43 -20.92
N PRO A 506 0.13 -59.59 -20.85
CA PRO A 506 0.11 -60.39 -19.64
C PRO A 506 1.55 -60.80 -19.27
N PRO A 507 1.87 -60.96 -17.97
CA PRO A 507 3.20 -61.42 -17.58
C PRO A 507 3.47 -62.80 -18.21
N PRO A 508 4.73 -63.10 -18.58
CA PRO A 508 5.06 -64.38 -19.20
C PRO A 508 4.66 -65.52 -18.26
N GLN A 509 3.83 -66.43 -18.78
CA GLN A 509 3.51 -67.69 -18.11
C GLN A 509 4.81 -68.45 -17.85
N LYS A 510 5.04 -68.81 -16.58
CA LYS A 510 6.05 -69.81 -16.22
C LYS A 510 5.65 -71.12 -16.92
N PRO A 511 6.58 -71.81 -17.62
CA PRO A 511 6.29 -73.16 -18.09
C PRO A 511 6.19 -74.09 -16.88
N GLU A 512 5.01 -74.66 -16.68
CA GLU A 512 4.82 -75.88 -15.89
C GLU A 512 5.43 -77.06 -16.65
N GLY A 513 6.29 -77.82 -15.97
CA GLY A 513 6.53 -79.23 -16.26
C GLY A 513 7.53 -79.58 -17.34
N ALA A 514 8.76 -79.85 -16.94
CA ALA A 514 9.49 -81.03 -17.41
C ALA A 514 10.24 -81.63 -16.21
N ALA A 515 10.16 -82.95 -16.12
CA ALA A 515 10.58 -83.81 -15.02
C ALA A 515 12.06 -83.71 -14.63
#